data_AF-A0A2U9BQP4-F1
#
_entry.id   AF-A0A2U9BQP4-F1
#
_cell.length_a   1.000
_cell.length_b   1.000
_cell.length_c   1.000
_cell.angle_alpha   90.00
_cell.angle_beta   90.00
_cell.angle_gamma   90.00
#
_symmetry.space_group_name_H-M   'P 1'
#
loop_
_entity.id
_entity.type
_entity.pdbx_description
1 polymer ?
#
loop_
_entity_poly.entity_id
_entity_poly.type
_entity_poly.pdbx_seq_one_letter_code
_entity_poly.pdbx_strand_id
1 'polypeptide(L)'
;MKIIRVQVELQLETPPAGQQVFGGQPEEDMSELDEPLLWLADDAVAPPRGGCASCSCDSEACRPLEDRHAERSLQSMRLQLQFLMGKADDLHNCLKNDGLEHREREALAAAVPSFLYTCQPYFNHLESTARSNVSRNSPLPLEVYTELLDFSQQLCDKLEQLMLTYARHSLLCLDETKPDSLSHFCIGQTQLGRLRLTVFRYCKPTPYLAQVNTGLYKRMRWNVERLRDGLQQAGGEQGGGSEDTEYYFLCYEDIPIASAEAFDESQGVSHGNVVRMWSIGQWVQINPNTEDIYDWIMCEVPQAYYHQLLFLGSDEPSSSGATELLQQLLCVGFSHSDVTSVENWTSFFQAG
;
A
#
# COMPACT_ATOMS: atom_id res chain seq x y z
N MET A 1 -23.95 -23.79 -31.86
CA MET A 1 -25.26 -24.24 -31.37
C MET A 1 -25.09 -25.04 -30.08
N LYS A 2 -25.28 -24.41 -28.92
CA LYS A 2 -25.59 -24.98 -27.59
C LYS A 2 -25.56 -23.80 -26.61
N ILE A 3 -26.73 -23.39 -26.13
CA ILE A 3 -26.87 -22.32 -25.13
C ILE A 3 -27.18 -23.01 -23.81
N ILE A 4 -26.37 -22.76 -22.78
CA ILE A 4 -26.68 -23.18 -21.42
C ILE A 4 -27.16 -21.95 -20.67
N ARG A 5 -28.48 -21.87 -20.44
CA ARG A 5 -29.03 -21.03 -19.38
C ARG A 5 -28.94 -21.83 -18.08
N VAL A 6 -28.43 -21.21 -17.02
CA VAL A 6 -28.73 -21.63 -15.65
C VAL A 6 -29.58 -20.53 -15.03
N GLN A 7 -30.66 -20.93 -14.37
CA GLN A 7 -31.69 -20.06 -13.83
C GLN A 7 -31.54 -20.07 -12.31
N VAL A 8 -31.24 -18.92 -11.71
CA VAL A 8 -31.11 -18.80 -10.25
C VAL A 8 -32.49 -18.56 -9.67
N GLU A 9 -32.94 -19.46 -8.82
CA GLU A 9 -34.25 -19.42 -8.19
C GLU A 9 -34.13 -18.83 -6.79
N LEU A 10 -34.77 -17.69 -6.55
CA LEU A 10 -34.84 -17.04 -5.24
C LEU A 10 -35.92 -17.72 -4.41
N GLN A 11 -35.54 -18.32 -3.28
CA GLN A 11 -36.47 -18.66 -2.21
C GLN A 11 -36.27 -17.72 -1.02
N LEU A 12 -37.39 -17.30 -0.45
CA LEU A 12 -37.49 -16.28 0.58
C LEU A 12 -38.56 -16.74 1.57
N GLU A 13 -38.15 -17.23 2.74
CA GLU A 13 -39.07 -17.59 3.83
C GLU A 13 -38.72 -16.85 5.11
N THR A 14 -39.75 -16.25 5.73
CA THR A 14 -39.71 -15.59 7.04
C THR A 14 -40.32 -16.49 8.12
N PRO A 15 -39.98 -16.26 9.41
CA PRO A 15 -40.19 -17.26 10.46
C PRO A 15 -41.58 -17.21 11.13
N PRO A 16 -42.03 -18.30 11.78
CA PRO A 16 -43.08 -18.28 12.79
C PRO A 16 -42.51 -17.93 14.18
N ALA A 17 -43.36 -17.41 15.07
CA ALA A 17 -42.97 -17.01 16.42
C ALA A 17 -43.78 -17.70 17.52
N GLY A 18 -43.10 -18.01 18.64
CA GLY A 18 -43.67 -18.01 19.99
C GLY A 18 -44.29 -19.31 20.52
N GLN A 19 -43.77 -19.77 21.66
CA GLN A 19 -44.59 -19.98 22.87
C GLN A 19 -43.71 -19.97 24.14
N GLN A 20 -44.31 -19.61 25.27
CA GLN A 20 -43.70 -19.61 26.62
C GLN A 20 -44.13 -20.85 27.40
N VAL A 21 -43.41 -21.21 28.48
CA VAL A 21 -43.95 -21.45 29.84
C VAL A 21 -42.83 -21.80 30.85
N PHE A 22 -43.07 -21.47 32.12
CA PHE A 22 -42.35 -21.79 33.38
C PHE A 22 -41.64 -23.18 33.45
N GLY A 23 -40.61 -23.40 34.28
CA GLY A 23 -39.93 -22.53 35.26
C GLY A 23 -39.39 -23.35 36.47
N GLY A 24 -38.42 -22.83 37.25
CA GLY A 24 -37.99 -23.48 38.51
C GLY A 24 -36.54 -23.23 38.97
N GLN A 25 -36.42 -22.78 40.22
CA GLN A 25 -35.28 -22.79 41.18
C GLN A 25 -35.90 -23.16 42.56
N PRO A 26 -35.17 -23.28 43.70
CA PRO A 26 -33.71 -23.22 43.93
C PRO A 26 -33.03 -24.62 43.83
N GLU A 27 -32.15 -25.22 44.66
CA GLU A 27 -31.67 -25.08 46.06
C GLU A 27 -30.14 -25.33 46.20
N GLU A 28 -29.64 -25.36 47.44
CA GLU A 28 -28.26 -25.33 47.94
C GLU A 28 -27.71 -26.74 48.30
N ASP A 29 -26.38 -26.90 48.54
CA ASP A 29 -25.86 -27.25 49.89
C ASP A 29 -24.31 -27.12 50.05
N MET A 30 -23.89 -27.14 51.33
CA MET A 30 -22.59 -27.27 52.03
C MET A 30 -21.51 -28.25 51.50
N SER A 31 -20.26 -28.33 52.03
CA SER A 31 -19.37 -27.48 52.88
C SER A 31 -18.05 -28.26 53.17
N GLU A 32 -16.94 -27.57 53.53
CA GLU A 32 -15.78 -28.08 54.34
C GLU A 32 -14.93 -29.27 53.77
N LEU A 33 -13.70 -29.62 54.23
CA LEU A 33 -12.75 -29.09 55.23
C LEU A 33 -11.27 -29.48 54.87
N ASP A 34 -10.31 -28.78 55.50
CA ASP A 34 -8.91 -29.14 55.86
C ASP A 34 -7.76 -29.35 54.84
N GLU A 35 -6.65 -28.66 55.17
CA GLU A 35 -5.23 -28.88 54.81
C GLU A 35 -4.54 -29.83 55.85
N PRO A 36 -3.19 -29.92 55.95
CA PRO A 36 -2.15 -30.19 54.94
C PRO A 36 -1.29 -31.42 55.32
N LEU A 37 -0.44 -31.91 54.40
CA LEU A 37 0.73 -32.74 54.77
C LEU A 37 2.02 -32.32 54.05
N LEU A 38 2.95 -31.75 54.82
CA LEU A 38 4.34 -31.54 54.42
C LEU A 38 5.19 -32.76 54.82
N TRP A 39 5.70 -33.50 53.84
CA TRP A 39 7.10 -34.00 53.76
C TRP A 39 7.25 -35.13 52.73
N LEU A 40 7.99 -34.85 51.66
CA LEU A 40 9.10 -35.68 51.19
C LEU A 40 9.91 -34.85 50.20
N ALA A 41 11.09 -34.40 50.62
CA ALA A 41 12.08 -33.81 49.73
C ALA A 41 13.19 -34.85 49.54
N ASP A 42 13.39 -35.28 48.30
CA ASP A 42 14.56 -36.07 47.89
C ASP A 42 14.86 -35.80 46.39
N ASP A 43 16.06 -36.14 45.95
CA ASP A 43 16.70 -35.53 44.78
C ASP A 43 16.06 -35.85 43.41
N ALA A 44 15.68 -34.79 42.69
CA ALA A 44 15.39 -34.80 41.27
C ALA A 44 16.33 -33.82 40.53
N VAL A 45 17.60 -34.18 40.45
CA VAL A 45 18.65 -33.39 39.77
C VAL A 45 18.24 -33.09 38.34
N ALA A 46 18.12 -31.80 37.99
CA ALA A 46 17.83 -31.38 36.62
C ALA A 46 18.93 -31.88 35.67
N PRO A 47 18.58 -32.39 34.47
CA PRO A 47 19.58 -32.93 33.55
C PRO A 47 20.62 -31.86 33.23
N PRO A 48 21.93 -32.18 33.27
CA PRO A 48 22.98 -31.20 33.14
C PRO A 48 22.86 -30.49 31.78
N ARG A 49 22.99 -29.15 31.79
CA ARG A 49 23.11 -28.36 30.56
C ARG A 49 24.31 -28.87 29.77
N GLY A 50 24.05 -29.67 28.73
CA GLY A 50 25.07 -30.16 27.83
C GLY A 50 25.79 -28.97 27.20
N GLY A 51 27.03 -28.73 27.60
CA GLY A 51 27.86 -27.73 26.94
C GLY A 51 27.99 -28.09 25.46
N CYS A 52 27.91 -27.09 24.59
CA CYS A 52 28.04 -27.28 23.15
C CYS A 52 29.45 -27.78 22.81
N ALA A 53 29.63 -29.10 22.81
CA ALA A 53 30.71 -29.74 22.07
C ALA A 53 30.56 -29.30 20.61
N SER A 54 31.54 -28.55 20.12
CA SER A 54 31.53 -27.94 18.79
C SER A 54 31.55 -29.04 17.72
N CYS A 55 30.36 -29.44 17.25
CA CYS A 55 30.23 -30.39 16.17
C CYS A 55 30.71 -29.71 14.87
N SER A 56 31.83 -30.18 14.34
CA SER A 56 32.38 -29.72 13.05
C SER A 56 31.61 -30.34 11.89
N CYS A 57 30.33 -30.01 11.78
CA CYS A 57 29.46 -30.44 10.68
C CYS A 57 29.48 -29.41 9.55
N ASP A 58 30.43 -29.56 8.63
CA ASP A 58 30.43 -28.88 7.32
C ASP A 58 29.21 -29.33 6.51
N SER A 59 28.08 -28.66 6.69
CA SER A 59 26.84 -28.93 5.96
C SER A 59 25.87 -27.76 6.04
N GLU A 60 25.37 -27.33 4.88
CA GLU A 60 24.25 -26.39 4.73
C GLU A 60 22.97 -26.86 5.43
N ALA A 61 22.91 -28.16 5.79
CA ALA A 61 21.87 -28.78 6.60
C ALA A 61 21.65 -28.09 7.97
N CYS A 62 22.67 -27.42 8.51
CA CYS A 62 22.63 -26.82 9.85
C CYS A 62 22.19 -25.34 9.89
N ARG A 63 21.74 -24.75 8.77
CA ARG A 63 21.06 -23.44 8.82
C ARG A 63 19.73 -23.57 9.61
N PRO A 64 19.35 -22.56 10.42
CA PRO A 64 18.04 -22.46 11.06
C PRO A 64 16.87 -22.82 10.13
N LEU A 65 15.84 -23.45 10.70
CA LEU A 65 14.60 -23.79 9.98
C LEU A 65 13.90 -22.54 9.42
N GLU A 66 14.06 -21.40 10.10
CA GLU A 66 13.48 -20.10 9.74
C GLU A 66 14.15 -19.53 8.48
N ASP A 67 15.48 -19.48 8.42
CA ASP A 67 16.25 -19.09 7.22
C ASP A 67 15.85 -19.95 6.00
N ARG A 68 15.77 -21.28 6.21
CA ARG A 68 15.37 -22.24 5.17
C ARG A 68 13.93 -22.09 4.70
N HIS A 69 13.07 -21.45 5.50
CA HIS A 69 11.71 -21.09 5.11
C HIS A 69 11.67 -19.72 4.40
N ALA A 70 12.40 -18.73 4.90
CA ALA A 70 12.52 -17.40 4.31
C ALA A 70 13.09 -17.46 2.88
N GLU A 71 14.20 -18.18 2.67
CA GLU A 71 14.82 -18.39 1.35
C GLU A 71 13.85 -19.00 0.33
N ARG A 72 13.09 -20.03 0.74
CA ARG A 72 12.09 -20.68 -0.12
C ARG A 72 10.93 -19.76 -0.46
N SER A 73 10.49 -18.94 0.50
CA SER A 73 9.43 -17.94 0.31
C SER A 73 9.89 -16.87 -0.69
N LEU A 74 11.10 -16.31 -0.48
CA LEU A 74 11.74 -15.32 -1.34
C LEU A 74 11.91 -15.84 -2.77
N GLN A 75 12.44 -17.06 -2.96
CA GLN A 75 12.58 -17.66 -4.28
C GLN A 75 11.22 -17.94 -4.96
N SER A 76 10.17 -18.25 -4.20
CA SER A 76 8.80 -18.35 -4.74
C SER A 76 8.29 -16.98 -5.24
N MET A 77 8.53 -15.90 -4.48
CA MET A 77 8.19 -14.54 -4.89
C MET A 77 9.01 -14.07 -6.10
N ARG A 78 10.29 -14.47 -6.19
CA ARG A 78 11.19 -14.18 -7.34
C ARG A 78 10.70 -14.85 -8.62
N LEU A 79 10.23 -16.10 -8.54
CA LEU A 79 9.60 -16.81 -9.68
C LEU A 79 8.26 -16.15 -10.09
N GLN A 80 7.47 -15.68 -9.13
CA GLN A 80 6.22 -14.97 -9.41
C GLN A 80 6.47 -13.61 -10.07
N LEU A 81 7.53 -12.88 -9.68
CA LEU A 81 7.96 -11.65 -10.37
C LEU A 81 8.28 -11.95 -11.85
N GLN A 82 9.12 -12.95 -12.12
CA GLN A 82 9.52 -13.32 -13.48
C GLN A 82 8.32 -13.69 -14.36
N PHE A 83 7.31 -14.39 -13.81
CA PHE A 83 6.06 -14.70 -14.51
C PHE A 83 5.23 -13.44 -14.83
N LEU A 84 5.14 -12.48 -13.91
CA LEU A 84 4.44 -11.21 -14.14
C LEU A 84 5.20 -10.32 -15.14
N MET A 85 6.52 -10.23 -15.04
CA MET A 85 7.35 -9.52 -16.02
C MET A 85 7.20 -10.11 -17.43
N GLY A 86 7.21 -11.44 -17.54
CA GLY A 86 6.97 -12.15 -18.81
C GLY A 86 5.62 -11.80 -19.43
N LYS A 87 4.53 -11.79 -18.64
CA LYS A 87 3.20 -11.33 -19.11
C LYS A 87 3.19 -9.86 -19.56
N ALA A 88 3.93 -8.99 -18.89
CA ALA A 88 4.07 -7.59 -19.31
C ALA A 88 4.83 -7.48 -20.65
N ASP A 89 5.86 -8.31 -20.85
CA ASP A 89 6.56 -8.41 -22.13
C ASP A 89 5.70 -9.01 -23.25
N ASP A 90 4.88 -10.03 -22.97
CA ASP A 90 3.92 -10.58 -23.94
C ASP A 90 2.94 -9.50 -24.40
N LEU A 91 2.30 -8.77 -23.47
CA LEU A 91 1.41 -7.65 -23.77
C LEU A 91 2.11 -6.52 -24.53
N HIS A 92 3.36 -6.22 -24.23
CA HIS A 92 4.16 -5.24 -24.96
C HIS A 92 4.55 -5.74 -26.37
N ASN A 93 4.83 -7.03 -26.53
CA ASN A 93 5.15 -7.65 -27.82
C ASN A 93 3.94 -7.72 -28.75
N CYS A 94 2.71 -7.89 -28.22
CA CYS A 94 1.48 -7.81 -29.02
C CYS A 94 1.38 -6.49 -29.82
N LEU A 95 1.85 -5.36 -29.26
CA LEU A 95 1.81 -4.05 -29.93
C LEU A 95 2.71 -3.94 -31.16
N LYS A 96 3.75 -4.78 -31.29
CA LYS A 96 4.76 -4.69 -32.37
C LYS A 96 4.25 -5.19 -33.73
N ASN A 97 2.97 -5.58 -33.81
CA ASN A 97 2.32 -6.02 -35.03
C ASN A 97 1.53 -4.85 -35.64
N ASP A 98 2.14 -4.11 -36.56
CA ASP A 98 1.59 -2.87 -37.15
C ASP A 98 0.23 -3.03 -37.88
N GLY A 99 -0.24 -4.26 -38.10
CA GLY A 99 -1.51 -4.59 -38.78
C GLY A 99 -2.71 -4.83 -37.85
N LEU A 100 -2.62 -4.49 -36.57
CA LEU A 100 -3.58 -4.84 -35.51
C LEU A 100 -5.03 -4.37 -35.81
N GLU A 101 -5.99 -5.30 -35.88
CA GLU A 101 -7.40 -4.97 -36.16
C GLU A 101 -8.05 -4.19 -34.99
N HIS A 102 -9.12 -3.44 -35.28
CA HIS A 102 -9.82 -2.64 -34.26
C HIS A 102 -10.28 -3.48 -33.06
N ARG A 103 -10.79 -4.69 -33.31
CA ARG A 103 -11.21 -5.65 -32.28
C ARG A 103 -10.06 -6.19 -31.45
N GLU A 104 -8.88 -6.35 -32.05
CA GLU A 104 -7.66 -6.74 -31.33
C GLU A 104 -7.16 -5.59 -30.45
N ARG A 105 -7.27 -4.34 -30.94
CA ARG A 105 -6.96 -3.13 -30.17
C ARG A 105 -7.85 -3.00 -28.94
N GLU A 106 -9.16 -3.23 -29.07
CA GLU A 106 -10.10 -3.29 -27.94
C GLU A 106 -9.72 -4.40 -26.94
N ALA A 107 -9.41 -5.61 -27.43
CA ALA A 107 -9.02 -6.73 -26.59
C ALA A 107 -7.71 -6.45 -25.79
N LEU A 108 -6.71 -5.82 -26.43
CA LEU A 108 -5.47 -5.40 -25.77
C LEU A 108 -5.73 -4.27 -24.76
N ALA A 109 -6.57 -3.28 -25.09
CA ALA A 109 -6.94 -2.21 -24.17
C ALA A 109 -7.65 -2.75 -22.91
N ALA A 110 -8.52 -3.76 -23.05
CA ALA A 110 -9.16 -4.45 -21.92
C ALA A 110 -8.20 -5.39 -21.15
N ALA A 111 -7.16 -5.93 -21.81
CA ALA A 111 -6.21 -6.83 -21.19
C ALA A 111 -5.32 -6.14 -20.14
N VAL A 112 -4.92 -4.88 -20.34
CA VAL A 112 -4.06 -4.15 -19.39
C VAL A 112 -4.70 -3.95 -18.00
N PRO A 113 -5.91 -3.38 -17.83
CA PRO A 113 -6.51 -3.24 -16.50
C PRO A 113 -6.80 -4.59 -15.83
N SER A 114 -7.14 -5.63 -16.61
CA SER A 114 -7.24 -7.00 -16.12
C SER A 114 -5.90 -7.52 -15.59
N PHE A 115 -4.80 -7.25 -16.31
CA PHE A 115 -3.46 -7.63 -15.89
C PHE A 115 -3.01 -6.88 -14.63
N LEU A 116 -3.23 -5.56 -14.54
CA LEU A 116 -2.98 -4.77 -13.32
C LEU A 116 -3.70 -5.37 -12.10
N TYR A 117 -4.97 -5.76 -12.25
CA TYR A 117 -5.73 -6.43 -11.20
C TYR A 117 -5.08 -7.78 -10.80
N THR A 118 -4.54 -8.57 -11.75
CA THR A 118 -3.80 -9.80 -11.42
C THR A 118 -2.44 -9.57 -10.75
N CYS A 119 -1.87 -8.37 -10.83
CA CYS A 119 -0.66 -8.00 -10.08
C CYS A 119 -0.97 -7.64 -8.61
N GLN A 120 -2.20 -7.18 -8.30
CA GLN A 120 -2.56 -6.68 -6.96
C GLN A 120 -2.25 -7.66 -5.80
N PRO A 121 -2.55 -8.98 -5.89
CA PRO A 121 -2.25 -9.90 -4.79
C PRO A 121 -0.74 -10.05 -4.54
N TYR A 122 0.08 -9.91 -5.59
CA TYR A 122 1.54 -9.99 -5.48
C TYR A 122 2.12 -8.75 -4.81
N PHE A 123 1.72 -7.56 -5.24
CA PHE A 123 2.04 -6.30 -4.57
C PHE A 123 1.64 -6.33 -3.09
N ASN A 124 0.39 -6.70 -2.78
CA ASN A 124 -0.08 -6.82 -1.39
C ASN A 124 0.77 -7.82 -0.58
N HIS A 125 1.25 -8.91 -1.18
CA HIS A 125 2.09 -9.88 -0.49
C HIS A 125 3.49 -9.35 -0.19
N LEU A 126 4.15 -8.68 -1.15
CA LEU A 126 5.45 -8.02 -0.93
C LEU A 126 5.36 -6.93 0.14
N GLU A 127 4.43 -5.99 -0.05
CA GLU A 127 4.24 -4.81 0.79
C GLU A 127 3.89 -5.16 2.24
N SER A 128 3.05 -6.18 2.45
CA SER A 128 2.74 -6.67 3.80
C SER A 128 3.88 -7.50 4.41
N THR A 129 4.59 -8.32 3.64
CA THR A 129 5.70 -9.15 4.17
C THR A 129 6.90 -8.30 4.58
N ALA A 130 7.21 -7.25 3.80
CA ALA A 130 8.30 -6.32 4.08
C ALA A 130 7.94 -5.31 5.18
N ARG A 131 6.80 -4.62 5.07
CA ARG A 131 6.49 -3.42 5.89
C ARG A 131 5.49 -3.63 7.03
N SER A 132 4.70 -4.71 7.09
CA SER A 132 3.74 -4.90 8.19
C SER A 132 4.42 -5.31 9.49
N ASN A 133 4.22 -4.53 10.55
CA ASN A 133 4.84 -4.71 11.87
C ASN A 133 3.92 -5.34 12.94
N VAL A 134 2.65 -5.60 12.61
CA VAL A 134 1.57 -5.92 13.56
C VAL A 134 1.65 -7.31 14.21
N SER A 135 2.42 -8.24 13.63
CA SER A 135 2.55 -9.63 14.13
C SER A 135 4.00 -10.11 14.27
N ARG A 136 4.98 -9.22 14.11
CA ARG A 136 6.39 -9.58 13.96
C ARG A 136 7.17 -9.44 15.28
N ASN A 137 7.32 -10.55 16.00
CA ASN A 137 8.19 -10.65 17.19
C ASN A 137 9.70 -10.48 16.85
N SER A 138 10.07 -10.43 15.57
CA SER A 138 11.43 -10.15 15.09
C SER A 138 11.37 -9.39 13.75
N PRO A 139 12.22 -8.36 13.54
CA PRO A 139 12.35 -7.70 12.25
C PRO A 139 12.81 -8.67 11.15
N LEU A 140 12.64 -8.28 9.90
CA LEU A 140 13.15 -9.05 8.76
C LEU A 140 14.67 -8.82 8.62
N PRO A 141 15.48 -9.81 8.22
CA PRO A 141 16.85 -9.57 7.81
C PRO A 141 16.88 -8.52 6.69
N LEU A 142 17.78 -7.55 6.80
CA LEU A 142 17.79 -6.36 5.94
C LEU A 142 17.86 -6.72 4.44
N GLU A 143 18.66 -7.71 4.08
CA GLU A 143 18.80 -8.22 2.71
C GLU A 143 17.45 -8.67 2.13
N VAL A 144 16.69 -9.47 2.88
CA VAL A 144 15.36 -9.98 2.49
C VAL A 144 14.34 -8.84 2.46
N TYR A 145 14.44 -7.86 3.36
CA TYR A 145 13.63 -6.64 3.28
C TYR A 145 13.91 -5.89 1.97
N THR A 146 15.16 -5.55 1.68
CA THR A 146 15.52 -4.80 0.48
C THR A 146 15.15 -5.54 -0.81
N GLU A 147 15.28 -6.87 -0.87
CA GLU A 147 14.92 -7.63 -2.08
C GLU A 147 13.41 -7.67 -2.32
N LEU A 148 12.57 -7.80 -1.28
CA LEU A 148 11.11 -7.71 -1.43
C LEU A 148 10.67 -6.33 -1.96
N LEU A 149 11.38 -5.27 -1.57
CA LEU A 149 11.11 -3.91 -2.02
C LEU A 149 11.61 -3.63 -3.43
N ASP A 150 12.73 -4.23 -3.83
CA ASP A 150 13.22 -4.22 -5.20
C ASP A 150 12.28 -4.98 -6.13
N PHE A 151 11.72 -6.13 -5.72
CA PHE A 151 10.68 -6.82 -6.48
C PHE A 151 9.42 -5.95 -6.70
N SER A 152 9.01 -5.19 -5.68
CA SER A 152 7.88 -4.25 -5.75
C SER A 152 8.19 -3.13 -6.75
N GLN A 153 9.40 -2.56 -6.67
CA GLN A 153 9.87 -1.50 -7.57
C GLN A 153 10.00 -1.99 -9.03
N GLN A 154 10.65 -3.14 -9.27
CA GLN A 154 10.80 -3.74 -10.61
C GLN A 154 9.44 -3.96 -11.30
N LEU A 155 8.43 -4.46 -10.57
CA LEU A 155 7.09 -4.64 -11.14
C LEU A 155 6.38 -3.29 -11.34
N CYS A 156 6.49 -2.36 -10.41
CA CYS A 156 5.96 -0.99 -10.53
C CYS A 156 6.45 -0.33 -11.83
N ASP A 157 7.76 -0.33 -12.07
CA ASP A 157 8.36 0.30 -13.25
C ASP A 157 8.00 -0.43 -14.55
N LYS A 158 7.96 -1.77 -14.53
CA LYS A 158 7.52 -2.58 -15.67
C LYS A 158 6.07 -2.26 -16.08
N LEU A 159 5.19 -2.07 -15.12
CA LEU A 159 3.79 -1.71 -15.35
C LEU A 159 3.64 -0.25 -15.79
N GLU A 160 4.39 0.68 -15.20
CA GLU A 160 4.40 2.08 -15.62
C GLU A 160 4.82 2.22 -17.09
N GLN A 161 5.88 1.52 -17.51
CA GLN A 161 6.32 1.49 -18.92
C GLN A 161 5.30 0.80 -19.85
N LEU A 162 4.59 -0.23 -19.38
CA LEU A 162 3.52 -0.88 -20.16
C LEU A 162 2.37 0.12 -20.44
N MET A 163 1.85 0.78 -19.40
CA MET A 163 0.77 1.77 -19.53
C MET A 163 1.19 2.98 -20.37
N LEU A 164 2.40 3.52 -20.16
CA LEU A 164 2.96 4.58 -21.00
C LEU A 164 3.09 4.16 -22.47
N THR A 165 3.47 2.91 -22.75
CA THR A 165 3.55 2.39 -24.12
C THR A 165 2.14 2.29 -24.74
N TYR A 166 1.18 1.72 -24.03
CA TYR A 166 -0.21 1.58 -24.52
C TYR A 166 -0.89 2.95 -24.75
N ALA A 167 -0.62 3.93 -23.90
CA ALA A 167 -1.11 5.30 -24.06
C ALA A 167 -0.49 5.99 -25.30
N ARG A 168 0.81 5.79 -25.57
CA ARG A 168 1.47 6.28 -26.81
C ARG A 168 0.85 5.69 -28.08
N HIS A 169 0.31 4.47 -28.01
CA HIS A 169 -0.41 3.82 -29.13
C HIS A 169 -1.91 4.17 -29.18
N SER A 170 -2.38 5.11 -28.37
CA SER A 170 -3.79 5.50 -28.24
C SER A 170 -4.72 4.30 -27.97
N LEU A 171 -4.29 3.40 -27.07
CA LEU A 171 -5.10 2.28 -26.57
C LEU A 171 -5.68 2.55 -25.17
N LEU A 172 -5.03 3.40 -24.38
CA LEU A 172 -5.44 3.76 -23.02
C LEU A 172 -5.40 5.28 -22.84
N CYS A 173 -6.25 5.81 -21.95
CA CYS A 173 -6.16 7.18 -21.49
C CYS A 173 -5.53 7.23 -20.08
N LEU A 174 -4.59 8.15 -19.86
CA LEU A 174 -3.90 8.37 -18.57
C LEU A 174 -4.25 9.76 -17.99
N ASP A 175 -5.48 10.20 -18.21
CA ASP A 175 -5.99 11.54 -17.94
C ASP A 175 -7.01 11.46 -16.79
N GLU A 176 -6.65 11.89 -15.57
CA GLU A 176 -7.51 11.71 -14.38
C GLU A 176 -8.89 12.40 -14.50
N THR A 177 -9.06 13.31 -15.46
CA THR A 177 -10.33 14.01 -15.73
C THR A 177 -11.38 13.14 -16.44
N LYS A 178 -11.05 11.93 -16.89
CA LYS A 178 -11.93 11.05 -17.69
C LYS A 178 -12.31 9.78 -16.91
N PRO A 179 -13.56 9.29 -17.02
CA PRO A 179 -14.03 8.14 -16.25
C PRO A 179 -13.30 6.84 -16.61
N ASP A 180 -13.06 6.58 -17.89
CA ASP A 180 -12.42 5.34 -18.38
C ASP A 180 -10.88 5.41 -18.36
N SER A 181 -10.31 6.10 -17.36
CA SER A 181 -8.90 6.46 -17.31
C SER A 181 -8.08 5.55 -16.39
N LEU A 182 -6.94 5.08 -16.89
CA LEU A 182 -5.93 4.36 -16.11
C LEU A 182 -4.78 5.30 -15.71
N SER A 183 -5.10 6.49 -15.21
CA SER A 183 -4.13 7.51 -14.78
C SER A 183 -3.18 7.02 -13.68
N HIS A 184 -3.64 6.09 -12.85
CA HIS A 184 -2.91 5.51 -11.73
C HIS A 184 -3.28 4.04 -11.50
N PHE A 185 -2.41 3.32 -10.80
CA PHE A 185 -2.61 1.94 -10.38
C PHE A 185 -2.15 1.76 -8.93
N CYS A 186 -2.66 0.75 -8.23
CA CYS A 186 -2.25 0.43 -6.87
C CYS A 186 -0.99 -0.45 -6.89
N ILE A 187 0.00 -0.09 -6.08
CA ILE A 187 1.26 -0.85 -5.91
C ILE A 187 1.32 -1.58 -4.56
N GLY A 188 0.19 -1.66 -3.86
CA GLY A 188 -0.03 -2.59 -2.76
C GLY A 188 -0.63 -1.96 -1.51
N GLN A 189 -0.75 -2.80 -0.48
CA GLN A 189 -1.33 -2.44 0.81
C GLN A 189 -0.52 -3.06 1.93
N THR A 190 -0.25 -2.28 2.98
CA THR A 190 0.52 -2.71 4.17
C THR A 190 -0.11 -2.16 5.46
N GLN A 191 0.27 -2.69 6.62
CA GLN A 191 -0.32 -2.32 7.90
C GLN A 191 0.73 -1.85 8.92
N LEU A 192 0.64 -0.58 9.31
CA LEU A 192 1.52 0.11 10.24
C LEU A 192 0.80 0.30 11.58
N GLY A 193 0.88 -0.69 12.47
CA GLY A 193 0.10 -0.70 13.71
C GLY A 193 -1.41 -0.72 13.45
N ARG A 194 -2.12 0.33 13.91
CA ARG A 194 -3.55 0.55 13.63
C ARG A 194 -3.82 1.23 12.27
N LEU A 195 -2.80 1.63 11.52
CA LEU A 195 -2.99 2.26 10.20
C LEU A 195 -2.94 1.21 9.08
N ARG A 196 -3.90 1.26 8.15
CA ARG A 196 -3.84 0.58 6.86
C ARG A 196 -3.37 1.60 5.81
N LEU A 197 -2.27 1.28 5.13
CA LEU A 197 -1.65 2.12 4.10
C LEU A 197 -1.88 1.47 2.73
N THR A 198 -2.59 2.16 1.83
CA THR A 198 -2.83 1.70 0.45
C THR A 198 -2.14 2.64 -0.53
N VAL A 199 -1.26 2.12 -1.38
CA VAL A 199 -0.30 2.92 -2.18
C VAL A 199 -0.67 2.92 -3.66
N PHE A 200 -0.66 4.09 -4.29
CA PHE A 200 -0.98 4.27 -5.71
C PHE A 200 0.10 5.07 -6.45
N ARG A 201 0.45 4.65 -7.67
CA ARG A 201 1.44 5.29 -8.56
C ARG A 201 0.74 5.91 -9.77
N TYR A 202 1.03 7.17 -10.06
CA TYR A 202 0.52 7.88 -11.23
C TYR A 202 1.47 7.74 -12.42
N CYS A 203 0.94 7.29 -13.56
CA CYS A 203 1.72 7.02 -14.78
C CYS A 203 2.04 8.28 -15.60
N LYS A 204 1.36 9.39 -15.32
CA LYS A 204 1.51 10.68 -16.01
C LYS A 204 1.46 11.81 -14.98
N PRO A 205 2.29 12.88 -15.13
CA PRO A 205 2.07 14.15 -14.43
C PRO A 205 0.61 14.59 -14.50
N THR A 206 0.01 14.65 -13.33
CA THR A 206 -1.42 14.92 -13.14
C THR A 206 -1.52 16.08 -12.16
N PRO A 207 -2.15 17.22 -12.50
CA PRO A 207 -2.25 18.37 -11.60
C PRO A 207 -2.82 17.99 -10.24
N TYR A 208 -2.34 18.63 -9.17
CA TYR A 208 -2.81 18.37 -7.81
C TYR A 208 -4.33 18.54 -7.68
N LEU A 209 -4.87 19.63 -8.25
CA LEU A 209 -6.32 19.86 -8.39
C LEU A 209 -6.74 19.61 -9.85
N ALA A 210 -7.76 18.78 -10.08
CA ALA A 210 -8.08 18.23 -11.40
C ALA A 210 -8.42 19.27 -12.50
N GLN A 211 -8.81 20.49 -12.14
CA GLN A 211 -9.17 21.57 -13.08
C GLN A 211 -8.28 22.82 -12.98
N VAL A 212 -7.34 22.88 -12.02
CA VAL A 212 -6.46 24.04 -11.82
C VAL A 212 -5.02 23.58 -11.89
N ASN A 213 -4.27 24.08 -12.87
CA ASN A 213 -2.83 23.88 -12.89
C ASN A 213 -2.17 24.75 -11.81
N THR A 214 -1.94 24.17 -10.64
CA THR A 214 -1.26 24.79 -9.49
C THR A 214 0.26 24.84 -9.64
N GLY A 215 0.83 24.30 -10.73
CA GLY A 215 2.27 24.04 -10.87
C GLY A 215 2.75 22.78 -10.14
N LEU A 216 1.90 22.20 -9.28
CA LEU A 216 2.16 21.01 -8.48
C LEU A 216 1.51 19.78 -9.12
N TYR A 217 2.29 18.72 -9.36
CA TYR A 217 1.84 17.51 -10.05
C TYR A 217 1.99 16.26 -9.16
N LYS A 218 0.94 15.44 -9.11
CA LYS A 218 0.91 14.13 -8.41
C LYS A 218 1.84 13.14 -9.10
N ARG A 219 2.57 12.37 -8.29
CA ARG A 219 3.33 11.17 -8.72
C ARG A 219 2.91 9.91 -7.97
N MET A 220 2.57 10.03 -6.69
CA MET A 220 1.98 8.94 -5.89
C MET A 220 0.88 9.47 -4.98
N ARG A 221 -0.07 8.61 -4.62
CA ARG A 221 -1.04 8.82 -3.54
C ARG A 221 -0.92 7.68 -2.54
N TRP A 222 -1.00 8.01 -1.26
CA TRP A 222 -1.25 7.05 -0.19
C TRP A 222 -2.61 7.35 0.44
N ASN A 223 -3.43 6.33 0.60
CA ASN A 223 -4.57 6.36 1.51
C ASN A 223 -4.10 5.81 2.86
N VAL A 224 -4.31 6.55 3.94
CA VAL A 224 -4.01 6.16 5.32
C VAL A 224 -5.32 6.03 6.06
N GLU A 225 -5.70 4.81 6.41
CA GLU A 225 -7.00 4.49 7.00
C GLU A 225 -6.80 4.00 8.44
N ARG A 226 -7.49 4.60 9.43
CA ARG A 226 -7.41 4.14 10.82
C ARG A 226 -8.32 2.93 11.06
N LEU A 227 -7.75 1.82 11.51
CA LEU A 227 -8.47 0.61 11.89
C LEU A 227 -9.00 0.76 13.33
N ARG A 228 -10.32 0.69 13.50
CA ARG A 228 -10.97 0.70 14.83
C ARG A 228 -10.91 -0.70 15.46
N ASP A 229 -10.44 -0.79 16.70
CA ASP A 229 -10.44 -2.03 17.47
C ASP A 229 -11.89 -2.48 17.77
N GLY A 230 -12.21 -3.74 17.48
CA GLY A 230 -13.57 -4.26 17.53
C GLY A 230 -14.14 -4.47 18.94
N LEU A 231 -14.66 -3.41 19.56
CA LEU A 231 -15.37 -3.48 20.86
C LEU A 231 -16.66 -2.64 20.92
N GLN A 232 -17.15 -2.15 19.78
CA GLN A 232 -18.40 -1.40 19.64
C GLN A 232 -19.32 -2.02 18.57
N GLN A 233 -19.80 -3.24 18.84
CA GLN A 233 -20.91 -3.88 18.12
C GLN A 233 -21.93 -4.43 19.12
N ALA A 234 -22.63 -3.52 19.81
CA ALA A 234 -23.65 -3.83 20.81
C ALA A 234 -24.81 -2.81 20.81
N GLY A 235 -25.50 -2.69 19.67
CA GLY A 235 -26.72 -1.89 19.50
C GLY A 235 -26.51 -0.52 18.86
N GLY A 236 -27.32 -0.22 17.83
CA GLY A 236 -27.31 1.05 17.08
C GLY A 236 -27.17 0.83 15.57
N GLU A 237 -28.13 1.34 14.80
CA GLU A 237 -28.15 1.24 13.34
C GLU A 237 -27.45 2.46 12.70
N GLN A 238 -26.34 2.24 12.01
CA GLN A 238 -25.86 3.14 10.95
C GLN A 238 -24.94 2.38 9.99
N GLY A 239 -24.91 2.80 8.72
CA GLY A 239 -24.08 2.19 7.69
C GLY A 239 -23.63 3.22 6.65
N GLY A 240 -22.46 2.99 6.08
CA GLY A 240 -21.79 3.88 5.13
C GLY A 240 -20.79 4.83 5.81
N GLY A 241 -19.83 5.32 5.02
CA GLY A 241 -18.85 6.33 5.46
C GLY A 241 -17.53 5.77 5.97
N SER A 242 -16.42 6.19 5.36
CA SER A 242 -15.06 5.96 5.85
C SER A 242 -14.58 7.21 6.59
N GLU A 243 -15.06 7.39 7.82
CA GLU A 243 -14.85 8.59 8.67
C GLU A 243 -13.37 8.94 8.99
N ASP A 244 -12.40 8.15 8.51
CA ASP A 244 -11.02 8.17 9.03
C ASP A 244 -9.97 7.76 7.96
N THR A 245 -10.13 8.28 6.73
CA THR A 245 -9.14 8.17 5.64
C THR A 245 -8.42 9.50 5.41
N GLU A 246 -7.13 9.55 5.72
CA GLU A 246 -6.23 10.66 5.39
C GLU A 246 -5.51 10.38 4.06
N TYR A 247 -5.44 11.37 3.18
CA TYR A 247 -4.76 11.23 1.88
C TYR A 247 -3.43 12.00 1.88
N TYR A 248 -2.36 11.33 1.44
CA TYR A 248 -1.03 11.90 1.30
C TYR A 248 -0.55 11.75 -0.15
N PHE A 249 0.27 12.69 -0.63
CA PHE A 249 0.73 12.70 -2.02
C PHE A 249 2.22 13.00 -2.12
N LEU A 250 2.93 12.20 -2.91
CA LEU A 250 4.22 12.56 -3.49
C LEU A 250 3.92 13.48 -4.67
N CYS A 251 4.39 14.71 -4.59
CA CYS A 251 4.22 15.70 -5.64
C CYS A 251 5.58 16.24 -6.10
N TYR A 252 5.57 16.84 -7.28
CA TYR A 252 6.66 17.67 -7.74
C TYR A 252 6.17 19.03 -8.26
N GLU A 253 7.04 20.02 -8.20
CA GLU A 253 6.90 21.33 -8.85
C GLU A 253 8.11 21.57 -9.78
N ASP A 254 7.92 22.19 -10.93
CA ASP A 254 9.00 22.53 -11.86
C ASP A 254 9.40 24.01 -11.66
N ILE A 255 10.42 24.28 -10.84
CA ILE A 255 10.85 25.63 -10.44
C ILE A 255 11.79 26.25 -11.49
N PRO A 256 11.52 27.46 -12.02
CA PRO A 256 12.44 28.16 -12.93
C PRO A 256 13.75 28.54 -12.24
N ILE A 257 14.89 28.13 -12.81
CA ILE A 257 16.19 28.68 -12.45
C ILE A 257 16.25 30.10 -13.02
N ALA A 258 16.37 31.09 -12.13
CA ALA A 258 16.79 32.43 -12.51
C ALA A 258 18.26 32.38 -12.95
N SER A 259 18.50 32.15 -14.25
CA SER A 259 19.83 32.24 -14.85
C SER A 259 20.36 33.65 -14.65
N ALA A 260 21.40 33.80 -13.82
CA ALA A 260 22.14 35.04 -13.70
C ALA A 260 22.73 35.44 -15.07
N GLU A 261 22.79 36.76 -15.31
CA GLU A 261 23.41 37.39 -16.48
C GLU A 261 22.71 37.12 -17.83
N ALA A 262 21.67 37.91 -18.09
CA ALA A 262 21.11 38.07 -19.43
C ALA A 262 22.03 38.92 -20.32
N PHE A 263 22.99 38.27 -21.00
CA PHE A 263 23.86 38.90 -22.02
C PHE A 263 24.24 37.94 -23.16
N ASP A 264 23.26 37.52 -23.96
CA ASP A 264 23.46 37.41 -25.43
C ASP A 264 22.12 37.55 -26.19
N GLU A 265 22.13 38.29 -27.30
CA GLU A 265 20.97 38.44 -28.19
C GLU A 265 21.10 37.47 -29.38
N SER A 266 20.91 36.17 -29.14
CA SER A 266 20.91 35.16 -30.20
C SER A 266 19.66 34.26 -30.18
N GLN A 267 19.20 33.88 -31.38
CA GLN A 267 17.85 33.34 -31.59
C GLN A 267 17.75 31.85 -31.22
N GLY A 268 16.97 31.54 -30.18
CA GLY A 268 16.51 30.20 -29.87
C GLY A 268 15.39 30.23 -28.84
N VAL A 269 14.43 29.30 -28.94
CA VAL A 269 13.43 29.10 -27.87
C VAL A 269 14.13 28.36 -26.74
N SER A 270 14.83 29.11 -25.90
CA SER A 270 15.41 28.57 -24.67
C SER A 270 14.28 28.14 -23.76
N HIS A 271 14.09 26.84 -23.62
CA HIS A 271 13.31 26.29 -22.52
C HIS A 271 14.03 26.69 -21.23
N GLY A 272 13.49 27.70 -20.54
CA GLY A 272 14.07 28.21 -19.30
C GLY A 272 14.35 27.05 -18.36
N ASN A 273 15.60 26.93 -17.92
CA ASN A 273 16.08 25.76 -17.21
C ASN A 273 15.28 25.61 -15.91
N VAL A 274 14.54 24.51 -15.74
CA VAL A 274 13.69 24.25 -14.58
C VAL A 274 14.26 23.12 -13.75
N VAL A 275 14.37 23.30 -12.44
CA VAL A 275 14.64 22.19 -11.51
C VAL A 275 13.31 21.67 -11.02
N ARG A 276 13.09 20.37 -11.23
CA ARG A 276 11.99 19.67 -10.57
C ARG A 276 12.31 19.49 -9.10
N MET A 277 11.48 20.00 -8.20
CA MET A 277 11.62 19.78 -6.77
C MET A 277 10.51 18.85 -6.27
N TRP A 278 10.88 17.89 -5.42
CA TRP A 278 9.99 16.84 -4.91
C TRP A 278 9.60 17.06 -3.45
N SER A 279 8.36 16.72 -3.11
CA SER A 279 7.87 16.79 -1.73
C SER A 279 6.80 15.73 -1.42
N ILE A 280 6.64 15.43 -0.13
CA ILE A 280 5.53 14.65 0.42
C ILE A 280 4.68 15.60 1.28
N GLY A 281 3.36 15.50 1.14
CA GLY A 281 2.41 16.36 1.84
C GLY A 281 1.01 15.76 1.93
N GLN A 282 0.22 16.28 2.86
CA GLN A 282 -1.15 15.85 3.13
C GLN A 282 -2.15 16.66 2.29
N TRP A 283 -3.23 16.00 1.88
CA TRP A 283 -4.41 16.66 1.31
C TRP A 283 -5.31 17.16 2.43
N VAL A 284 -5.45 18.47 2.55
CA VAL A 284 -6.36 19.12 3.49
C VAL A 284 -7.56 19.65 2.72
N GLN A 285 -8.69 18.97 2.84
CA GLN A 285 -9.93 19.29 2.14
C GLN A 285 -10.48 20.66 2.58
N ILE A 286 -10.87 21.52 1.62
CA ILE A 286 -11.43 22.86 1.89
C ILE A 286 -12.88 22.97 1.42
N ASN A 287 -13.21 22.50 0.21
CA ASN A 287 -14.55 22.59 -0.36
C ASN A 287 -14.83 21.41 -1.31
N PRO A 288 -15.93 20.64 -1.16
CA PRO A 288 -16.88 20.71 -0.05
C PRO A 288 -16.21 20.34 1.29
N ASN A 289 -16.68 20.92 2.39
CA ASN A 289 -16.20 20.68 3.76
C ASN A 289 -17.17 19.77 4.55
N THR A 290 -17.77 18.81 3.86
CA THR A 290 -18.90 17.99 4.30
C THR A 290 -18.79 16.59 3.70
N GLU A 291 -19.47 15.63 4.31
CA GLU A 291 -19.55 14.24 3.86
C GLU A 291 -20.77 13.98 2.95
N ASP A 292 -21.66 14.95 2.78
CA ASP A 292 -22.84 14.81 1.92
C ASP A 292 -22.44 14.66 0.44
N ILE A 293 -22.74 13.48 -0.11
CA ILE A 293 -22.49 13.14 -1.52
C ILE A 293 -23.15 14.12 -2.49
N TYR A 294 -24.26 14.77 -2.13
CA TYR A 294 -24.88 15.80 -2.97
C TYR A 294 -23.98 17.04 -3.10
N ASP A 295 -23.35 17.49 -2.02
CA ASP A 295 -22.41 18.61 -2.08
C ASP A 295 -21.13 18.24 -2.86
N TRP A 296 -20.69 16.98 -2.81
CA TRP A 296 -19.61 16.47 -3.67
C TRP A 296 -20.00 16.39 -5.15
N ILE A 297 -21.23 15.99 -5.47
CA ILE A 297 -21.74 15.94 -6.87
C ILE A 297 -21.98 17.35 -7.43
N MET A 298 -22.42 18.29 -6.60
CA MET A 298 -22.71 19.68 -6.99
C MET A 298 -21.48 20.59 -6.95
N CYS A 299 -20.35 20.14 -6.39
CA CYS A 299 -19.10 20.91 -6.38
C CYS A 299 -18.42 20.86 -7.75
N GLU A 300 -18.50 21.95 -8.52
CA GLU A 300 -17.87 22.07 -9.84
C GLU A 300 -16.35 21.80 -9.80
N VAL A 301 -15.66 22.25 -8.74
CA VAL A 301 -14.22 22.04 -8.52
C VAL A 301 -13.93 21.82 -7.03
N PRO A 302 -13.61 20.60 -6.58
CA PRO A 302 -13.12 20.35 -5.24
C PRO A 302 -11.84 21.15 -4.95
N GLN A 303 -11.83 21.88 -3.84
CA GLN A 303 -10.70 22.68 -3.37
C GLN A 303 -10.04 21.98 -2.18
N ALA A 304 -8.72 21.92 -2.20
CA ALA A 304 -7.91 21.42 -1.12
C ALA A 304 -6.55 22.13 -1.08
N TYR A 305 -5.95 22.16 0.10
CA TYR A 305 -4.59 22.64 0.31
C TYR A 305 -3.61 21.46 0.38
N TYR A 306 -2.45 21.63 -0.26
CA TYR A 306 -1.33 20.72 -0.10
C TYR A 306 -0.51 21.15 1.11
N HIS A 307 -0.71 20.47 2.24
CA HIS A 307 0.12 20.70 3.41
C HIS A 307 1.42 19.91 3.26
N GLN A 308 2.44 20.55 2.72
CA GLN A 308 3.78 19.99 2.56
C GLN A 308 4.37 19.63 3.94
N LEU A 309 4.80 18.37 4.09
CA LEU A 309 5.35 17.81 5.33
C LEU A 309 6.86 17.57 5.23
N LEU A 310 7.34 17.16 4.05
CA LEU A 310 8.74 16.83 3.82
C LEU A 310 9.16 17.28 2.41
N PHE A 311 10.32 17.91 2.32
CA PHE A 311 10.98 18.31 1.08
C PHE A 311 12.12 17.34 0.76
N LEU A 312 12.24 16.90 -0.49
CA LEU A 312 13.14 15.82 -0.89
C LEU A 312 14.30 16.28 -1.80
N GLY A 313 14.25 17.49 -2.34
CA GLY A 313 15.26 17.98 -3.29
C GLY A 313 14.89 17.70 -4.75
N SER A 314 15.90 17.57 -5.62
CA SER A 314 15.75 17.50 -7.07
C SER A 314 15.39 16.12 -7.64
N ASP A 315 15.71 15.07 -6.88
CA ASP A 315 15.82 13.72 -7.43
C ASP A 315 14.54 12.92 -7.17
N GLU A 316 14.02 12.20 -8.18
CA GLU A 316 12.78 11.43 -8.01
C GLU A 316 13.02 10.23 -7.07
N PRO A 317 12.32 10.14 -5.92
CA PRO A 317 12.44 8.99 -5.03
C PRO A 317 11.80 7.75 -5.67
N SER A 318 12.36 6.57 -5.39
CA SER A 318 11.72 5.30 -5.74
C SER A 318 10.37 5.17 -5.03
N SER A 319 9.44 4.40 -5.61
CA SER A 319 8.11 4.18 -5.01
C SER A 319 8.21 3.52 -3.63
N SER A 320 9.20 2.65 -3.44
CA SER A 320 9.55 2.07 -2.14
C SER A 320 10.09 3.11 -1.15
N GLY A 321 11.12 3.88 -1.53
CA GLY A 321 11.74 4.86 -0.63
C GLY A 321 10.79 6.01 -0.24
N ALA A 322 9.98 6.50 -1.19
CA ALA A 322 8.94 7.49 -0.89
C ALA A 322 7.91 6.96 0.12
N THR A 323 7.58 5.67 0.07
CA THR A 323 6.64 5.02 0.99
C THR A 323 7.27 4.84 2.38
N GLU A 324 8.55 4.49 2.47
CA GLU A 324 9.29 4.45 3.75
C GLU A 324 9.35 5.82 4.43
N LEU A 325 9.63 6.88 3.69
CA LEU A 325 9.65 8.25 4.22
C LEU A 325 8.28 8.66 4.79
N LEU A 326 7.18 8.31 4.11
CA LEU A 326 5.85 8.54 4.68
C LEU A 326 5.60 7.69 5.94
N GLN A 327 6.02 6.43 5.97
CA GLN A 327 5.88 5.59 7.16
C GLN A 327 6.67 6.14 8.36
N GLN A 328 7.86 6.71 8.13
CA GLN A 328 8.64 7.40 9.17
C GLN A 328 7.89 8.64 9.71
N LEU A 329 7.34 9.48 8.82
CA LEU A 329 6.52 10.64 9.22
C LEU A 329 5.30 10.23 10.05
N LEU A 330 4.58 9.16 9.66
CA LEU A 330 3.42 8.65 10.39
C LEU A 330 3.79 8.10 11.78
N CYS A 331 4.90 7.38 11.90
CA CYS A 331 5.43 6.89 13.19
C CYS A 331 5.84 8.02 14.14
N VAL A 332 6.48 9.08 13.61
CA VAL A 332 6.85 10.25 14.42
C VAL A 332 5.61 11.07 14.82
N GLY A 333 4.63 11.22 13.92
CA GLY A 333 3.34 11.84 14.24
C GLY A 333 2.62 11.12 15.39
N PHE A 334 2.63 9.79 15.41
CA PHE A 334 2.10 8.98 16.51
C PHE A 334 2.88 9.07 17.83
N SER A 335 4.13 9.57 17.79
CA SER A 335 4.94 9.84 18.99
C SER A 335 4.65 11.22 19.60
N HIS A 336 4.04 12.13 18.83
CA HIS A 336 3.80 13.52 19.22
C HIS A 336 2.40 13.81 19.78
N SER A 337 1.88 12.90 20.61
CA SER A 337 0.95 13.30 21.67
C SER A 337 1.65 14.10 22.79
N ASP A 338 2.99 14.17 22.78
CA ASP A 338 3.82 15.01 23.64
C ASP A 338 5.04 15.61 22.90
N VAL A 339 5.59 16.69 23.46
CA VAL A 339 6.83 17.42 23.06
C VAL A 339 6.85 18.06 21.67
N THR A 340 6.95 19.39 21.64
CA THR A 340 7.26 20.19 20.43
C THR A 340 8.77 20.30 20.16
N SER A 341 9.26 19.88 18.98
CA SER A 341 10.28 20.58 18.18
C SER A 341 10.56 19.85 16.85
N VAL A 342 10.73 20.59 15.74
CA VAL A 342 11.01 20.01 14.40
C VAL A 342 12.36 20.49 13.88
N GLU A 343 13.44 20.13 14.58
CA GLU A 343 14.83 20.42 14.17
C GLU A 343 15.76 19.24 14.49
N ASN A 344 15.89 18.25 13.58
CA ASN A 344 17.06 17.34 13.44
C ASN A 344 16.95 16.29 12.30
N TRP A 345 16.35 16.62 11.15
CA TRP A 345 16.18 15.63 10.05
C TRP A 345 17.38 15.51 9.09
N THR A 346 18.31 16.48 9.08
CA THR A 346 19.46 16.52 8.15
C THR A 346 20.67 15.70 8.60
N SER A 347 20.74 15.27 9.87
CA SER A 347 21.91 14.61 10.45
C SER A 347 21.94 13.08 10.26
N PHE A 348 20.81 12.45 9.95
CA PHE A 348 20.72 10.99 9.77
C PHE A 348 21.09 10.48 8.37
N PHE A 349 21.05 11.32 7.34
CA PHE A 349 21.27 10.93 5.93
C PHE A 349 22.72 11.08 5.43
N GLN A 350 23.71 11.17 6.34
CA GLN A 350 25.15 11.20 5.99
C GLN A 350 25.98 10.07 6.64
N ALA A 351 25.33 9.01 7.13
CA ALA A 351 25.99 7.84 7.72
C ALA A 351 25.28 6.53 7.32
N GLY A 352 25.47 6.13 6.06
CA GLY A 352 24.99 4.87 5.47
C GLY A 352 25.71 4.58 4.16
#